data_AF-A0A536GM51-F1
#
_entry.id   AF-A0A536GM51-F1
#
_cell.length_a   1.000
_cell.length_b   1.000
_cell.length_c   1.000
_cell.angle_alpha   90.00
_cell.angle_beta   90.00
_cell.angle_gamma   90.00
#
_symmetry.space_group_name_H-M   'P 1'
#
loop_
_entity.id
_entity.type
_entity.pdbx_description
1 polymer ?
#
loop_
_entity_poly.entity_id
_entity_poly.type
_entity_poly.pdbx_seq_one_letter_code
_entity_poly.pdbx_strand_id
1 'polypeptide(L)'
;MPVQYSSILEEHRAVRTHAGLFDVSHMGEFKVEGPDSQAFLQHLVPNDVARLAEHQALYTQLCLPDGGTIDDLIIYRLADSHYMLVVNAGNIDKDFAWVEQQTKGFDVILANQSDATALLALQGPEAQAILQPLTDTDLASIRYYHFEPGIVDGINCFISRTGYTGEDGFELYC
;
A
#
# COMPACT_ATOMS: atom_id res chain seq x y z
N MET A 1 16.87 -3.78 -7.64
CA MET A 1 16.80 -3.14 -6.31
C MET A 1 18.20 -2.82 -5.81
N PRO A 2 18.44 -1.60 -5.31
CA PRO A 2 19.69 -1.25 -4.63
C PRO A 2 19.79 -2.04 -3.31
N VAL A 3 20.86 -2.81 -3.12
CA VAL A 3 21.06 -3.58 -1.87
C VAL A 3 21.42 -2.66 -0.70
N GLN A 4 22.20 -1.62 -0.97
CA GLN A 4 22.60 -0.54 -0.06
C GLN A 4 23.28 0.56 -0.89
N TYR A 5 23.36 1.77 -0.37
CA TYR A 5 24.13 2.89 -0.94
C TYR A 5 25.40 3.21 -0.14
N SER A 6 25.35 3.06 1.18
CA SER A 6 26.44 3.29 2.11
C SER A 6 26.79 1.98 2.84
N SER A 7 26.23 1.76 4.02
CA SER A 7 26.25 0.49 4.73
C SER A 7 24.89 0.20 5.34
N ILE A 8 24.53 -1.08 5.46
CA ILE A 8 23.29 -1.53 6.10
C ILE A 8 23.13 -0.90 7.50
N LEU A 9 24.23 -0.80 8.25
CA LEU A 9 24.21 -0.27 9.61
C LEU A 9 23.97 1.26 9.64
N GLU A 10 24.55 2.02 8.70
CA GLU A 10 24.26 3.45 8.58
C GLU A 10 22.83 3.70 8.14
N GLU A 11 22.36 3.00 7.11
CA GLU A 11 21.00 3.16 6.58
C GLU A 11 19.94 2.77 7.63
N HIS A 12 20.17 1.69 8.37
CA HIS A 12 19.33 1.31 9.49
C HIS A 12 19.30 2.39 10.59
N ARG A 13 20.47 2.94 10.97
CA ARG A 13 20.55 4.01 11.96
C ARG A 13 19.87 5.28 11.48
N ALA A 14 20.00 5.63 10.20
CA ALA A 14 19.34 6.78 9.62
C ALA A 14 17.82 6.69 9.78
N VAL A 15 17.21 5.53 9.51
CA VAL A 15 15.78 5.32 9.79
C VAL A 15 15.46 5.48 11.27
N ARG A 16 16.28 4.91 12.16
CA ARG A 16 16.02 4.94 13.62
C ARG A 16 16.17 6.31 14.26
N THR A 17 17.05 7.17 13.73
CA THR A 17 17.40 8.45 14.38
C THR A 17 17.00 9.68 13.57
N HIS A 18 16.73 9.54 12.27
CA HIS A 18 16.37 10.61 11.34
C HIS A 18 15.25 10.13 10.39
N ALA A 19 15.58 9.88 9.12
CA ALA A 19 14.72 9.21 8.16
C ALA A 19 15.55 8.46 7.10
N GLY A 20 14.95 7.45 6.49
CA GLY A 20 15.45 6.78 5.29
C GLY A 20 14.38 6.78 4.20
N LEU A 21 14.80 6.97 2.95
CA LEU A 21 13.94 6.88 1.77
C LEU A 21 14.22 5.56 1.05
N PHE A 22 13.17 4.79 0.82
CA PHE A 22 13.23 3.51 0.13
C PHE A 22 12.47 3.61 -1.18
N ASP A 23 13.10 3.18 -2.26
CA ASP A 23 12.39 2.85 -3.49
C ASP A 23 11.82 1.45 -3.34
N VAL A 24 10.50 1.35 -3.26
CA VAL A 24 9.75 0.11 -3.16
C VAL A 24 8.78 -0.05 -4.34
N SER A 25 9.05 0.61 -5.47
CA SER A 25 8.27 0.54 -6.73
C SER A 25 8.29 -0.83 -7.41
N HIS A 26 8.85 -1.84 -6.74
CA HIS A 26 8.84 -3.24 -7.17
C HIS A 26 7.66 -4.01 -6.57
N MET A 27 6.96 -3.45 -5.59
CA MET A 27 5.70 -3.98 -5.08
C MET A 27 4.65 -4.00 -6.20
N GLY A 28 3.58 -4.79 -6.03
CA GLY A 28 2.51 -4.87 -7.01
C GLY A 28 1.26 -4.14 -6.56
N GLU A 29 0.61 -3.43 -7.47
CA GLU A 29 -0.60 -2.66 -7.22
C GLU A 29 -1.75 -3.19 -8.08
N PHE A 30 -2.76 -3.79 -7.45
CA PHE A 30 -3.97 -4.25 -8.15
C PHE A 30 -5.15 -3.37 -7.81
N LYS A 31 -5.78 -2.82 -8.84
CA LYS A 31 -7.00 -2.04 -8.71
C LYS A 31 -8.21 -2.97 -8.83
N VAL A 32 -9.16 -2.81 -7.92
CA VAL A 32 -10.44 -3.53 -7.88
C VAL A 32 -11.57 -2.51 -7.84
N GLU A 33 -12.38 -2.48 -8.89
CA GLU A 33 -13.50 -1.54 -9.05
C GLU A 33 -14.79 -2.27 -9.37
N GLY A 34 -15.93 -1.80 -8.87
CA GLY A 34 -17.24 -2.37 -9.19
C GLY A 34 -18.20 -2.46 -7.99
N PRO A 35 -19.50 -2.62 -8.24
CA PRO A 35 -20.51 -2.64 -7.18
C PRO A 35 -20.27 -3.75 -6.15
N ASP A 36 -19.64 -4.86 -6.56
CA ASP A 36 -19.37 -5.99 -5.66
C ASP A 36 -17.97 -5.96 -5.01
N SER A 37 -17.16 -4.91 -5.21
CA SER A 37 -15.75 -4.90 -4.75
C SER A 37 -15.58 -5.19 -3.27
N GLN A 38 -16.41 -4.62 -2.39
CA GLN A 38 -16.33 -4.90 -0.96
C GLN A 38 -16.66 -6.37 -0.65
N ALA A 39 -17.71 -6.91 -1.25
CA ALA A 39 -18.16 -8.29 -1.02
C ALA A 39 -17.13 -9.30 -1.56
N PHE A 40 -16.59 -9.03 -2.74
CA PHE A 40 -15.50 -9.79 -3.34
C PHE A 40 -14.26 -9.81 -2.44
N LEU A 41 -13.78 -8.64 -2.01
CA LEU A 41 -12.60 -8.55 -1.17
C LEU A 41 -12.84 -9.19 0.20
N GLN A 42 -14.03 -9.04 0.77
CA GLN A 42 -14.39 -9.71 2.02
C GLN A 42 -14.41 -11.23 1.90
N HIS A 43 -14.75 -11.77 0.72
CA HIS A 43 -14.65 -13.20 0.43
C HIS A 43 -13.20 -13.67 0.25
N LEU A 44 -12.35 -12.81 -0.31
CA LEU A 44 -10.97 -13.10 -0.68
C LEU A 44 -10.02 -13.22 0.52
N VAL A 45 -10.22 -12.40 1.56
CA VAL A 45 -9.25 -12.24 2.66
C VAL A 45 -9.87 -12.50 4.04
N PRO A 46 -9.08 -12.94 5.05
CA PRO A 46 -9.60 -13.25 6.37
C PRO A 46 -9.87 -12.02 7.25
N ASN A 47 -9.28 -10.85 6.94
CA ASN A 47 -9.56 -9.63 7.70
C ASN A 47 -10.90 -8.99 7.26
N ASP A 48 -11.44 -8.11 8.10
CA ASP A 48 -12.76 -7.51 7.91
C ASP A 48 -12.67 -6.25 7.05
N VAL A 49 -12.85 -6.42 5.74
CA VAL A 49 -12.86 -5.36 4.73
C VAL A 49 -14.04 -4.41 4.93
N ALA A 50 -15.17 -4.90 5.48
CA ALA A 50 -16.34 -4.05 5.73
C ALA A 50 -16.09 -2.95 6.78
N ARG A 51 -15.00 -3.06 7.56
CA ARG A 51 -14.59 -2.03 8.53
C ARG A 51 -13.79 -0.88 7.91
N LEU A 52 -13.31 -1.00 6.67
CA LEU A 52 -12.63 0.10 6.00
C LEU A 52 -13.61 1.23 5.71
N ALA A 53 -13.37 2.41 6.27
CA ALA A 53 -13.88 3.64 5.72
C ALA A 53 -13.08 4.04 4.47
N GLU A 54 -13.62 4.94 3.65
CA GLU A 54 -12.81 5.61 2.63
C GLU A 54 -11.55 6.21 3.27
N HIS A 55 -10.44 6.20 2.53
CA HIS A 55 -9.15 6.73 2.98
C HIS A 55 -8.50 5.93 4.12
N GLN A 56 -8.90 4.66 4.28
CA GLN A 56 -8.28 3.71 5.20
C GLN A 56 -7.65 2.53 4.47
N ALA A 57 -6.65 1.96 5.13
CA ALA A 57 -6.02 0.72 4.72
C ALA A 57 -6.23 -0.36 5.79
N LEU A 58 -6.04 -1.63 5.40
CA LEU A 58 -5.89 -2.75 6.33
C LEU A 58 -4.85 -3.73 5.82
N TYR A 59 -4.16 -4.37 6.76
CA TYR A 59 -3.25 -5.47 6.49
C TYR A 59 -4.00 -6.80 6.60
N THR A 60 -3.73 -7.74 5.70
CA THR A 60 -4.36 -9.05 5.69
C THR A 60 -3.52 -10.07 4.95
N GLN A 61 -3.84 -11.35 5.12
CA GLN A 61 -3.29 -12.43 4.30
C GLN A 61 -4.17 -12.67 3.06
N LEU A 62 -3.57 -13.21 2.02
CA LEU A 62 -4.23 -13.84 0.89
C LEU A 62 -4.09 -15.35 1.07
N CYS A 63 -5.20 -16.08 1.14
CA CYS A 63 -5.19 -17.51 1.50
C CYS A 63 -5.85 -18.38 0.43
N LEU A 64 -5.39 -19.63 0.37
CA LEU A 64 -6.07 -20.73 -0.31
C LEU A 64 -7.27 -21.22 0.51
N PRO A 65 -8.22 -21.97 -0.09
CA PRO A 65 -9.39 -22.51 0.60
C PRO A 65 -9.07 -23.44 1.78
N ASP A 66 -7.88 -24.06 1.81
CA ASP A 66 -7.41 -24.90 2.91
C ASP A 66 -6.72 -24.11 4.04
N GLY A 67 -6.65 -22.79 3.91
CA GLY A 67 -6.01 -21.89 4.86
C GLY A 67 -4.51 -21.66 4.63
N GLY A 68 -3.91 -22.25 3.60
CA GLY A 68 -2.52 -21.98 3.23
C GLY A 68 -2.33 -20.54 2.76
N THR A 69 -1.36 -19.81 3.32
CA THR A 69 -1.05 -18.43 2.91
C THR A 69 -0.36 -18.41 1.55
N ILE A 70 -0.92 -17.63 0.63
CA ILE A 70 -0.37 -17.32 -0.70
C ILE A 70 0.59 -16.14 -0.58
N ASP A 71 0.12 -15.06 0.07
CA ASP A 71 0.86 -13.83 0.33
C ASP A 71 0.27 -13.07 1.53
N ASP A 72 0.93 -12.02 1.96
CA ASP A 72 0.35 -10.95 2.77
C ASP A 72 0.28 -9.65 1.97
N LEU A 73 -0.74 -8.82 2.24
CA LEU A 73 -1.01 -7.61 1.45
C LEU A 73 -1.68 -6.52 2.28
N ILE A 74 -1.71 -5.31 1.71
CA ILE A 74 -2.49 -4.18 2.22
C ILE A 74 -3.63 -3.86 1.26
N ILE A 75 -4.85 -3.70 1.78
CA ILE A 75 -6.02 -3.23 1.02
C ILE A 75 -6.28 -1.78 1.40
N TYR A 76 -6.35 -0.90 0.41
CA TYR A 76 -6.76 0.50 0.53
C TYR A 76 -8.17 0.67 -0.03
N ARG A 77 -9.06 1.35 0.72
CA ARG A 77 -10.36 1.78 0.21
C ARG A 77 -10.25 3.22 -0.32
N LEU A 78 -10.07 3.35 -1.63
CA LEU A 78 -9.86 4.62 -2.32
C LEU A 78 -11.14 5.46 -2.39
N ALA A 79 -12.26 4.82 -2.71
CA ALA A 79 -13.59 5.42 -2.72
C ALA A 79 -14.65 4.32 -2.57
N ASP A 80 -15.92 4.68 -2.64
CA ASP A 80 -16.99 3.70 -2.81
C ASP A 80 -16.73 2.79 -4.02
N SER A 81 -16.83 1.48 -3.82
CA SER A 81 -16.59 0.48 -4.87
C SER A 81 -15.23 0.59 -5.59
N HIS A 82 -14.21 1.17 -4.96
CA HIS A 82 -12.89 1.34 -5.54
C HIS A 82 -11.79 1.08 -4.51
N TYR A 83 -10.99 0.05 -4.76
CA TYR A 83 -9.96 -0.44 -3.85
C TYR A 83 -8.64 -0.67 -4.57
N MET A 84 -7.55 -0.64 -3.81
CA MET A 84 -6.24 -1.03 -4.27
C MET A 84 -5.61 -2.05 -3.33
N LEU A 85 -5.04 -3.11 -3.89
CA LEU A 85 -4.28 -4.13 -3.18
C LEU A 85 -2.80 -3.89 -3.47
N VAL A 86 -1.99 -3.88 -2.42
CA VAL A 86 -0.52 -3.78 -2.54
C VAL A 86 0.08 -5.10 -2.07
N VAL A 87 0.72 -5.82 -2.99
CA VAL A 87 1.24 -7.19 -2.80
C VAL A 87 2.76 -7.25 -2.94
N ASN A 88 3.37 -8.35 -2.48
CA ASN A 88 4.82 -8.50 -2.55
C ASN A 88 5.31 -8.70 -3.98
N ALA A 89 6.45 -8.06 -4.31
CA ALA A 89 7.08 -8.08 -5.63
C ALA A 89 7.26 -9.48 -6.25
N GLY A 90 7.70 -10.45 -5.45
CA GLY A 90 7.94 -11.81 -5.92
C GLY A 90 6.67 -12.62 -6.22
N ASN A 91 5.51 -12.09 -5.84
CA ASN A 91 4.23 -12.78 -5.91
C ASN A 91 3.25 -12.14 -6.90
N ILE A 92 3.58 -11.00 -7.53
CA ILE A 92 2.70 -10.23 -8.43
C ILE A 92 1.93 -11.14 -9.41
N ASP A 93 2.62 -11.90 -10.25
CA ASP A 93 1.96 -12.72 -11.29
C ASP A 93 1.06 -13.80 -10.69
N LYS A 94 1.53 -14.46 -9.62
CA LYS A 94 0.83 -15.55 -8.93
C LYS A 94 -0.43 -15.02 -8.24
N ASP A 95 -0.30 -13.88 -7.57
CA ASP A 95 -1.37 -13.26 -6.81
C ASP A 95 -2.40 -12.65 -7.73
N PHE A 96 -1.99 -11.95 -8.79
CA PHE A 96 -2.91 -11.42 -9.79
C PHE A 96 -3.74 -12.54 -10.43
N ALA A 97 -3.10 -13.63 -10.85
CA ALA A 97 -3.79 -14.78 -11.43
C ALA A 97 -4.74 -15.45 -10.43
N TRP A 98 -4.37 -15.51 -9.14
CA TRP A 98 -5.26 -16.02 -8.10
C TRP A 98 -6.47 -15.12 -7.89
N VAL A 99 -6.25 -13.81 -7.69
CA VAL A 99 -7.31 -12.81 -7.46
C VAL A 99 -8.26 -12.77 -8.65
N GLU A 100 -7.74 -12.79 -9.88
CA GLU A 100 -8.54 -12.85 -11.12
C GLU A 100 -9.46 -14.07 -11.13
N GLN A 101 -8.98 -15.25 -10.77
CA GLN A 101 -9.81 -16.45 -10.68
C GLN A 101 -10.94 -16.32 -9.64
N GLN A 102 -10.68 -15.63 -8.53
CA GLN A 102 -11.65 -15.40 -7.46
C GLN A 102 -12.72 -14.37 -7.82
N THR A 103 -12.52 -13.53 -8.86
CA THR A 103 -13.54 -12.55 -9.30
C THR A 103 -14.82 -13.20 -9.83
N LYS A 104 -14.80 -14.49 -10.17
CA LYS A 104 -15.93 -15.20 -10.78
C LYS A 104 -17.16 -15.14 -9.88
N GLY A 105 -18.24 -14.58 -10.40
CA GLY A 105 -19.51 -14.44 -9.69
C GLY A 105 -19.69 -13.11 -8.97
N PHE A 106 -18.72 -12.20 -9.08
CA PHE A 106 -18.80 -10.82 -8.62
C PHE A 106 -18.74 -9.85 -9.80
N ASP A 107 -19.50 -8.76 -9.76
CA ASP A 107 -19.41 -7.65 -10.70
C ASP A 107 -18.27 -6.71 -10.28
N VAL A 108 -17.04 -7.10 -10.67
CA VAL A 108 -15.80 -6.36 -10.41
C VAL A 108 -14.87 -6.38 -11.63
N ILE A 109 -14.11 -5.30 -11.78
CA ILE A 109 -13.01 -5.15 -12.72
C ILE A 109 -11.72 -5.19 -11.91
N LEU A 110 -10.85 -6.13 -12.24
CA LEU A 110 -9.50 -6.25 -11.70
C LEU A 110 -8.49 -5.74 -12.75
N ALA A 111 -7.57 -4.87 -12.35
CA ALA A 111 -6.50 -4.37 -13.21
C ALA A 111 -5.17 -4.36 -12.46
N ASN A 112 -4.10 -4.81 -13.12
CA ASN A 112 -2.74 -4.66 -12.61
C ASN A 112 -2.22 -3.27 -13.00
N GLN A 113 -1.87 -2.45 -12.01
CA GLN A 113 -1.35 -1.09 -12.18
C GLN A 113 0.13 -0.97 -11.78
N SER A 114 0.82 -2.08 -11.51
CA SER A 114 2.20 -2.07 -11.00
C SER A 114 3.16 -1.33 -11.94
N ASP A 115 3.08 -1.56 -13.27
CA ASP A 115 3.94 -0.88 -14.24
C ASP A 115 3.69 0.64 -14.36
N ALA A 116 2.54 1.10 -13.84
CA ALA A 116 2.11 2.49 -13.91
C ALA A 116 2.22 3.21 -12.56
N THR A 117 2.65 2.52 -11.50
CA THR A 117 2.69 3.05 -10.14
C THR A 117 4.10 2.92 -9.57
N ALA A 118 4.71 4.04 -9.22
CA ALA A 118 5.88 4.12 -8.37
C ALA A 118 5.48 4.14 -6.90
N LEU A 119 6.32 3.56 -6.04
CA LEU A 119 6.12 3.56 -4.60
C LEU A 119 7.41 3.93 -3.88
N LEU A 120 7.36 5.03 -3.14
CA LEU A 120 8.44 5.48 -2.28
C LEU A 120 8.02 5.43 -0.81
N ALA A 121 8.85 4.85 0.05
CA ALA A 121 8.61 4.85 1.49
C ALA A 121 9.62 5.77 2.20
N LEU A 122 9.15 6.84 2.83
CA LEU A 122 9.95 7.71 3.69
C LEU A 122 9.67 7.38 5.15
N GLN A 123 10.67 6.86 5.85
CA GLN A 123 10.48 6.18 7.14
C GLN A 123 11.48 6.69 8.19
N GLY A 124 10.99 7.03 9.38
CA GLY A 124 11.80 7.50 10.51
C GLY A 124 11.13 8.62 11.30
N PRO A 125 11.61 8.94 12.52
CA PRO A 125 11.01 9.94 13.41
C PRO A 125 10.95 11.35 12.80
N GLU A 126 11.80 11.67 11.82
CA GLU A 126 11.81 12.97 11.14
C GLU A 126 11.01 12.97 9.81
N ALA A 127 10.46 11.82 9.38
CA ALA A 127 9.82 11.66 8.07
C ALA A 127 8.70 12.68 7.81
N GLN A 128 7.81 12.91 8.79
CA GLN A 128 6.72 13.87 8.65
C GLN A 128 7.25 15.30 8.43
N ALA A 129 8.26 15.71 9.21
CA ALA A 129 8.83 17.05 9.12
C ALA A 129 9.58 17.27 7.79
N ILE A 130 10.18 16.21 7.25
CA ILE A 130 10.85 16.23 5.95
C ILE A 130 9.85 16.32 4.79
N LEU A 131 8.74 15.57 4.86
CA LEU A 131 7.76 15.49 3.78
C LEU A 131 6.81 16.71 3.74
N GLN A 132 6.42 17.24 4.90
CA GLN A 132 5.41 18.31 4.98
C GLN A 132 5.68 19.53 4.09
N PRO A 133 6.93 20.04 3.94
CA PRO A 133 7.20 21.18 3.05
C PRO A 133 6.98 20.90 1.56
N LEU A 134 6.83 19.63 1.17
CA LEU A 134 6.64 19.21 -0.23
C LEU A 134 5.15 19.04 -0.59
N THR A 135 4.23 19.19 0.36
CA THR A 135 2.81 18.97 0.14
C THR A 135 1.94 19.91 0.96
N ASP A 136 0.81 20.33 0.38
CA ASP A 136 -0.21 21.10 1.09
C ASP A 136 -1.12 20.21 1.97
N THR A 137 -1.04 18.88 1.82
CA THR A 137 -1.79 17.94 2.64
C THR A 137 -1.29 17.98 4.09
N ASP A 138 -2.19 18.12 5.06
CA ASP A 138 -1.85 18.09 6.49
C ASP A 138 -1.50 16.66 6.93
N LEU A 139 -0.20 16.34 6.93
CA LEU A 139 0.30 15.01 7.26
C LEU A 139 0.06 14.63 8.73
N ALA A 140 -0.08 15.61 9.61
CA ALA A 140 -0.38 15.37 11.02
C ALA A 140 -1.81 14.81 11.21
N SER A 141 -2.72 15.13 10.28
CA SER A 141 -4.11 14.65 10.30
C SER A 141 -4.25 13.19 9.82
N ILE A 142 -3.30 12.72 9.01
CA ILE A 142 -3.29 11.34 8.50
C ILE A 142 -2.90 10.42 9.66
N ARG A 143 -3.84 9.58 10.09
CA ARG A 143 -3.60 8.58 11.15
C ARG A 143 -2.88 7.36 10.57
N TYR A 144 -2.29 6.54 11.45
CA TYR A 144 -1.74 5.24 11.07
C TYR A 144 -2.76 4.40 10.28
N TYR A 145 -2.32 3.78 9.18
CA TYR A 145 -3.19 3.02 8.25
C TYR A 145 -4.33 3.86 7.64
N HIS A 146 -4.13 5.17 7.55
CA HIS A 146 -4.95 6.08 6.74
C HIS A 146 -4.10 6.73 5.68
N PHE A 147 -4.75 7.34 4.72
CA PHE A 147 -4.09 8.05 3.65
C PHE A 147 -4.93 9.20 3.14
N GLU A 148 -4.31 10.10 2.38
CA GLU A 148 -5.03 11.15 1.67
C GLU A 148 -4.48 11.29 0.25
N PRO A 149 -5.32 11.51 -0.77
CA PRO A 149 -4.84 12.00 -2.06
C PRO A 149 -4.23 13.40 -1.87
N GLY A 150 -3.13 13.67 -2.55
CA GLY A 150 -2.42 14.92 -2.41
C GLY A 150 -1.45 15.18 -3.56
N ILE A 151 -0.77 16.31 -3.47
CA ILE A 151 0.30 16.67 -4.39
C ILE A 151 1.60 16.71 -3.58
N VAL A 152 2.62 15.98 -4.02
CA VAL A 152 3.97 15.99 -3.45
C VAL A 152 4.93 16.50 -4.51
N ASP A 153 5.56 17.64 -4.25
CA ASP A 153 6.49 18.31 -5.17
C ASP A 153 5.91 18.48 -6.60
N GLY A 154 4.62 18.82 -6.69
CA GLY A 154 3.91 19.00 -7.96
C GLY A 154 3.40 17.72 -8.63
N ILE A 155 3.60 16.54 -8.02
CA ILE A 155 3.15 15.25 -8.54
C ILE A 155 1.94 14.76 -7.75
N ASN A 156 0.88 14.30 -8.44
CA ASN A 156 -0.26 13.68 -7.79
C ASN A 156 0.16 12.36 -7.18
N CYS A 157 -0.08 12.20 -5.89
CA CYS A 157 0.19 10.96 -5.18
C CYS A 157 -0.96 10.64 -4.22
N PHE A 158 -1.08 9.37 -3.84
CA PHE A 158 -1.78 8.99 -2.63
C PHE A 158 -0.73 8.84 -1.51
N ILE A 159 -0.92 9.58 -0.42
CA ILE A 159 0.04 9.69 0.70
C ILE A 159 -0.48 8.86 1.87
N SER A 160 0.11 7.69 2.09
CA SER A 160 -0.25 6.77 3.16
C SER A 160 0.62 6.95 4.39
N ARG A 161 0.07 6.84 5.60
CA ARG A 161 0.86 6.70 6.83
C ARG A 161 1.00 5.22 7.21
N THR A 162 1.76 4.53 6.39
CA THR A 162 2.12 3.11 6.48
C THR A 162 3.62 2.94 6.40
N GLY A 163 4.11 1.72 6.68
CA GLY A 163 5.53 1.45 6.68
C GLY A 163 5.90 0.07 7.18
N TYR A 164 7.14 -0.32 6.89
CA TYR A 164 7.69 -1.65 7.22
C TYR A 164 8.88 -1.58 8.19
N THR A 165 9.12 -0.43 8.80
CA THR A 165 10.33 -0.19 9.60
C THR A 165 10.10 -0.21 11.11
N GLY A 166 8.85 -0.06 11.56
CA GLY A 166 8.48 0.12 12.96
C GLY A 166 8.64 1.55 13.49
N GLU A 167 9.20 2.48 12.69
CA GLU A 167 9.08 3.91 12.96
C GLU A 167 7.80 4.49 12.36
N ASP A 168 7.51 5.74 12.69
CA ASP A 168 6.58 6.56 11.91
C ASP A 168 7.13 6.79 10.48
N GLY A 169 6.25 7.10 9.55
CA GLY A 169 6.62 7.26 8.16
C GLY A 169 5.43 7.31 7.21
N PHE A 170 5.75 7.55 5.94
CA PHE A 170 4.78 7.62 4.87
C PHE A 170 5.21 6.79 3.67
N GLU A 171 4.22 6.32 2.93
CA GLU A 171 4.39 5.72 1.61
C GLU A 171 3.67 6.59 0.57
N LEU A 172 4.37 6.86 -0.53
CA LEU A 172 3.94 7.74 -1.61
C LEU A 172 3.73 6.92 -2.86
N TYR A 173 2.48 6.84 -3.29
CA TYR A 173 2.09 6.15 -4.51
C TYR A 173 1.80 7.19 -5.57
N CYS A 174 2.64 7.23 -6.60
CA CYS A 174 2.57 8.15 -7.73
C CYS A 174 2.79 7.35 -9.02
#